data_AF-W1YSD9-F1
#
_entry.id   AF-W1YSD9-F1
#
_cell.length_a   1.000
_cell.length_b   1.000
_cell.length_c   1.000
_cell.angle_alpha   90.00
_cell.angle_beta   90.00
_cell.angle_gamma   90.00
#
_symmetry.space_group_name_H-M   'P 1'
#
loop_
_entity.id
_entity.type
_entity.pdbx_description
1 polymer ?
#
loop_
_entity_poly.entity_id
_entity_poly.type
_entity_poly.pdbx_seq_one_letter_code
_entity_poly.pdbx_strand_id
1 'polypeptide(L)'
;LGPEVIIEKLHGIRDLAMTFEHCDPLVQPVPIRPTCHYTMGGIDVVDYKTCACELPGLFSSGEASCISIHGANRLGGNSLADGVVFGKVSGAG
;
A
#
# COMPACT_ATOMS: atom_id res chain seq x y z
N LEU A 1 17.90 14.14 11.23
CA LEU A 1 18.75 13.11 10.58
C LEU A 1 19.96 13.82 10.02
N GLY A 2 21.15 13.20 10.07
CA GLY A 2 22.33 13.78 9.44
C GLY A 2 22.28 13.68 7.91
N PRO A 3 23.02 14.52 7.18
CA PRO A 3 23.07 14.49 5.72
C PRO A 3 23.47 13.12 5.16
N GLU A 4 24.41 12.43 5.81
CA GLU A 4 24.86 11.09 5.41
C GLU A 4 23.71 10.07 5.40
N VAL A 5 22.85 10.08 6.44
CA VAL A 5 21.71 9.16 6.53
C VAL A 5 20.67 9.47 5.47
N ILE A 6 20.41 10.75 5.20
CA ILE A 6 19.42 11.17 4.19
C ILE A 6 19.91 10.76 2.79
N ILE A 7 21.18 10.99 2.48
CA ILE A 7 21.78 10.63 1.20
C ILE A 7 21.85 9.11 1.01
N GLU A 8 22.14 8.35 2.06
CA GLU A 8 22.24 6.88 1.93
C GLU A 8 20.86 6.22 1.88
N LYS A 9 20.00 6.50 2.86
CA LYS A 9 18.75 5.74 3.08
C LYS A 9 17.52 6.36 2.43
N LEU A 10 17.52 7.67 2.20
CA LEU A 10 16.34 8.43 1.76
C LEU A 10 16.57 9.17 0.43
N HIS A 11 17.60 8.81 -0.35
CA HIS A 11 17.94 9.47 -1.62
C HIS A 11 16.73 9.60 -2.56
N GLY A 12 15.93 8.54 -2.70
CA GLY A 12 14.74 8.59 -3.56
C GLY A 12 13.70 9.62 -3.12
N ILE A 13 13.45 9.75 -1.80
CA ILE A 13 12.52 10.76 -1.28
C ILE A 13 13.09 12.18 -1.50
N ARG A 14 14.40 12.36 -1.31
CA ARG A 14 15.08 13.63 -1.57
C ARG A 14 15.00 14.04 -3.03
N ASP A 15 15.26 13.11 -3.95
CA ASP A 15 15.18 13.36 -5.39
C ASP A 15 13.76 13.79 -5.79
N LEU A 16 12.73 13.12 -5.25
CA LEU A 16 11.34 13.49 -5.49
C LEU A 16 11.02 14.90 -4.95
N ALA A 17 11.45 15.22 -3.73
CA ALA A 17 11.21 16.54 -3.13
C ALA A 17 11.88 17.68 -3.91
N MET A 18 13.12 17.47 -4.38
CA MET A 18 13.81 18.46 -5.21
C MET A 18 13.18 18.59 -6.60
N THR A 19 12.72 17.48 -7.17
CA THR A 19 12.12 17.45 -8.51
C THR A 19 10.75 18.11 -8.54
N PHE A 20 9.86 17.77 -7.59
CA PHE A 20 8.46 18.15 -7.65
C PHE A 20 8.08 19.31 -6.73
N GLU A 21 8.78 19.48 -5.60
CA GLU A 21 8.50 20.53 -4.62
C GLU A 21 9.60 21.61 -4.59
N HIS A 22 10.64 21.48 -5.43
CA HIS A 22 11.82 22.36 -5.47
C HIS A 22 12.45 22.58 -4.08
N CYS A 23 12.42 21.53 -3.27
CA CYS A 23 12.77 21.57 -1.85
C CYS A 23 13.86 20.54 -1.55
N ASP A 24 15.02 20.99 -1.08
CA ASP A 24 16.06 20.08 -0.56
C ASP A 24 15.84 19.81 0.94
N PRO A 25 15.47 18.58 1.35
CA PRO A 25 15.28 18.19 2.75
C PRO A 25 16.55 18.30 3.62
N LEU A 26 17.74 18.50 3.02
CA LEU A 26 18.96 18.81 3.76
C LEU A 26 18.98 20.25 4.30
N VAL A 27 18.23 21.16 3.68
CA VAL A 27 18.29 22.60 3.95
C VAL A 27 16.97 23.11 4.52
N GLN A 28 15.84 22.55 4.07
CA GLN A 28 14.50 23.02 4.47
C GLN A 28 13.48 21.86 4.52
N PRO A 29 12.45 21.94 5.36
CA PRO A 29 11.41 20.90 5.44
C PRO A 29 10.56 20.79 4.17
N VAL A 30 10.23 19.56 3.76
CA VAL A 30 9.31 19.31 2.65
C VAL A 30 7.88 19.68 3.07
N PRO A 31 7.12 20.44 2.26
CA PRO A 31 5.72 20.71 2.54
C PRO A 31 4.89 19.42 2.41
N ILE A 32 4.13 19.07 3.46
CA ILE A 32 3.31 17.83 3.48
C ILE A 32 1.85 18.12 3.77
N ARG A 33 0.96 17.25 3.28
CA ARG A 33 -0.49 17.28 3.53
C ARG A 33 -1.04 15.84 3.60
N PRO A 34 -2.13 15.58 4.34
CA PRO A 34 -2.84 14.31 4.25
C PRO A 34 -3.36 14.05 2.83
N THR A 35 -3.18 12.82 2.35
CA THR A 35 -3.58 12.41 0.99
C THR A 35 -4.21 11.01 1.06
N CYS A 36 -5.20 10.76 0.21
CA CYS A 36 -5.72 9.40 0.03
C CYS A 36 -4.58 8.47 -0.40
N HIS A 37 -4.42 7.34 0.29
CA HIS A 37 -3.26 6.47 0.10
C HIS A 37 -3.61 5.02 -0.19
N TYR A 38 -4.64 4.49 0.46
CA TYR A 38 -5.02 3.08 0.35
C TYR A 38 -6.52 2.92 0.55
N THR A 39 -7.12 1.98 -0.18
CA THR A 39 -8.54 1.63 -0.06
C THR A 39 -8.71 0.32 0.70
N MET A 40 -9.36 0.35 1.87
CA MET A 40 -9.62 -0.86 2.66
C MET A 40 -10.83 -1.66 2.14
N GLY A 41 -11.80 -0.96 1.53
CA GLY A 41 -12.95 -1.61 0.89
C GLY A 41 -12.59 -2.14 -0.50
N GLY A 42 -13.54 -2.83 -1.13
CA GLY A 42 -13.31 -3.47 -2.42
C GLY A 42 -14.39 -4.49 -2.74
N ILE A 43 -14.08 -5.42 -3.65
CA ILE A 43 -14.95 -6.54 -4.00
C ILE A 43 -15.08 -7.47 -2.79
N ASP A 44 -16.30 -7.76 -2.37
CA ASP A 44 -16.55 -8.63 -1.22
C ASP A 44 -16.08 -10.06 -1.49
N VAL A 45 -15.25 -10.58 -0.58
CA VAL A 45 -14.74 -11.94 -0.61
C VAL A 45 -15.45 -12.72 0.49
N VAL A 46 -16.33 -13.63 0.08
CA VAL A 46 -17.21 -14.37 1.01
C VAL A 46 -16.46 -15.49 1.73
N ASP A 47 -15.36 -16.00 1.15
CA ASP A 47 -14.48 -16.97 1.79
C ASP A 47 -13.01 -16.58 1.62
N TYR A 48 -12.40 -16.07 2.69
CA TYR A 48 -10.99 -15.67 2.70
C TYR A 48 -10.01 -16.83 2.48
N LYS A 49 -10.42 -18.09 2.68
CA LYS A 49 -9.54 -19.26 2.51
C LYS A 49 -9.34 -19.62 1.04
N THR A 50 -10.27 -19.22 0.19
CA THR A 50 -10.24 -19.46 -1.26
C THR A 50 -10.17 -18.16 -2.05
N CYS A 51 -10.43 -17.01 -1.41
CA CYS A 51 -10.64 -15.71 -2.04
C CYS A 51 -11.85 -15.68 -3.00
N ALA A 52 -12.79 -16.61 -2.84
CA ALA A 52 -13.99 -16.66 -3.66
C ALA A 52 -14.94 -15.51 -3.34
N CYS A 53 -15.55 -14.94 -4.38
CA CYS A 53 -16.62 -13.96 -4.27
C CYS A 53 -18.00 -14.64 -4.33
N GLU A 54 -19.06 -13.87 -4.09
CA GLU A 54 -20.45 -14.39 -4.19
C GLU A 54 -20.78 -14.89 -5.61
N LEU A 55 -20.21 -14.26 -6.65
CA LEU A 55 -20.36 -14.70 -8.03
C LEU A 55 -19.49 -15.95 -8.29
N PRO A 56 -20.07 -17.10 -8.68
CA PRO A 56 -19.29 -18.31 -8.93
C PRO A 56 -18.24 -18.11 -10.03
N GLY A 57 -17.02 -18.55 -9.75
CA GLY A 57 -15.87 -18.41 -10.66
C GLY A 57 -15.18 -17.04 -10.60
N LEU A 58 -15.67 -16.11 -9.78
CA LEU A 58 -15.00 -14.85 -9.50
C LEU A 58 -14.18 -14.95 -8.20
N PHE A 59 -12.93 -14.50 -8.28
CA PHE A 59 -12.03 -14.40 -7.14
C PHE A 59 -11.44 -12.99 -7.09
N SER A 60 -11.09 -12.51 -5.89
CA SER A 60 -10.50 -11.20 -5.71
C SER A 60 -9.44 -11.20 -4.60
N SER A 61 -8.35 -10.45 -4.79
CA SER A 61 -7.26 -10.34 -3.83
C SER A 61 -6.53 -8.99 -3.93
N GLY A 62 -5.75 -8.65 -2.90
CA GLY A 62 -5.03 -7.39 -2.82
C GLY A 62 -5.94 -6.19 -2.55
N GLU A 63 -5.48 -4.98 -2.89
CA GLU A 63 -6.21 -3.73 -2.58
C GLU A 63 -7.58 -3.62 -3.28
N ALA A 64 -7.82 -4.40 -4.33
CA ALA A 64 -9.13 -4.42 -4.99
C ALA A 64 -10.18 -5.21 -4.21
N SER A 65 -9.79 -6.02 -3.23
CA SER A 65 -10.68 -6.91 -2.49
C SER A 65 -10.99 -6.42 -1.09
N CYS A 66 -12.21 -6.70 -0.65
CA CYS A 66 -12.63 -6.60 0.73
C CYS A 66 -12.58 -7.99 1.37
N ILE A 67 -11.38 -8.57 1.48
CA ILE A 67 -11.14 -9.73 2.37
C ILE A 67 -11.34 -9.32 3.84
N SER A 68 -11.26 -8.01 4.10
CA SER A 68 -11.58 -7.36 5.38
C SER A 68 -10.60 -7.65 6.53
N ILE A 69 -9.39 -8.15 6.22
CA ILE A 69 -8.30 -8.22 7.21
C ILE A 69 -7.80 -6.84 7.68
N HIS A 70 -8.16 -5.78 6.94
CA HIS A 70 -7.81 -4.40 7.26
C HIS A 70 -8.94 -3.64 7.98
N GLY A 71 -10.16 -4.18 8.00
CA GLY A 71 -11.34 -3.50 8.55
C GLY A 71 -11.44 -2.04 8.09
N ALA A 72 -11.58 -1.11 9.04
CA ALA A 72 -11.67 0.33 8.76
C ALA A 72 -10.31 1.05 8.70
N ASN A 73 -9.20 0.37 9.02
CA ASN A 73 -7.87 0.99 9.05
C ASN A 73 -6.76 -0.03 8.82
N ARG A 74 -6.05 0.11 7.70
CA ARG A 74 -4.92 -0.75 7.36
C ARG A 74 -3.67 -0.39 8.16
N LEU A 75 -3.01 -1.39 8.75
CA LEU A 75 -1.67 -1.22 9.30
C LEU A 75 -0.62 -1.02 8.19
N GLY A 76 0.34 -0.12 8.43
CA GLY A 76 1.47 0.11 7.52
C GLY A 76 2.26 -1.19 7.26
N GLY A 77 2.71 -1.40 6.02
CA GLY A 77 3.41 -2.64 5.62
C GLY A 77 2.51 -3.83 5.24
N ASN A 78 1.23 -3.85 5.64
CA ASN A 78 0.38 -5.03 5.39
C ASN A 78 -0.16 -5.16 3.95
N SER A 79 -0.21 -4.11 3.13
CA SER A 79 -0.81 -4.23 1.78
C SER A 79 -0.01 -5.09 0.82
N LEU A 80 1.33 -4.99 0.85
CA LEU A 80 2.18 -5.84 0.01
C LEU A 80 2.11 -7.30 0.48
N ALA A 81 2.05 -7.51 1.79
CA ALA A 81 1.86 -8.85 2.36
C ALA A 81 0.51 -9.44 1.95
N ASP A 82 -0.57 -8.66 2.04
CA ASP A 82 -1.90 -9.03 1.55
C ASP A 82 -1.88 -9.43 0.07
N GLY A 83 -1.36 -8.56 -0.80
CA GLY A 83 -1.28 -8.85 -2.24
C GLY A 83 -0.53 -10.13 -2.57
N VAL A 84 0.58 -10.43 -1.88
CA VAL A 84 1.36 -11.66 -2.10
C VAL A 84 0.65 -12.90 -1.53
N VAL A 85 0.14 -12.81 -0.29
CA VAL A 85 -0.49 -13.95 0.39
C VAL A 85 -1.79 -14.33 -0.29
N PHE A 86 -2.71 -13.38 -0.43
CA PHE A 86 -4.03 -13.66 -1.00
C PHE A 86 -4.01 -13.75 -2.51
N GLY A 87 -3.03 -13.14 -3.18
CA GLY A 87 -2.76 -13.39 -4.60
C GLY A 87 -2.43 -14.87 -4.87
N LYS A 88 -1.64 -15.50 -3.99
CA LYS A 88 -1.38 -16.94 -4.05
C LYS A 88 -2.62 -17.77 -3.77
N VAL A 89 -3.43 -17.39 -2.78
CA VAL A 89 -4.68 -18.09 -2.44
C VAL A 89 -5.68 -18.02 -3.59
N SER A 90 -5.99 -16.83 -4.11
CA SER A 90 -6.90 -16.67 -5.25
C SER A 90 -6.39 -17.33 -6.52
N GLY A 91 -5.07 -17.41 -6.70
CA GLY A 91 -4.45 -18.06 -7.86
C GLY A 91 -4.51 -19.59 -7.81
N ALA A 92 -4.88 -20.21 -6.68
CA ALA A 92 -4.97 -21.66 -6.55
C ALA A 92 -6.24 -22.25 -7.18
N GLY A 93 -7.29 -21.44 -7.40
CA GLY A 93 -8.59 -21.87 -7.92
C GLY A 93 -9.41 -22.63 -6.88
#